data_AF-A0A8J3D4K4-F1
#
_entry.id   AF-A0A8J3D4K4-F1
#
_cell.length_a   1.000
_cell.length_b   1.000
_cell.length_c   1.000
_cell.angle_alpha   90.00
_cell.angle_beta   90.00
_cell.angle_gamma   90.00
#
_symmetry.space_group_name_H-M   'P 1'
#
loop_
_entity.id
_entity.type
_entity.pdbx_description
1 polymer ?
#
loop_
_entity_poly.entity_id
_entity_poly.type
_entity_poly.pdbx_seq_one_letter_code
_entity_poly.pdbx_strand_id
1 'polypeptide(L)'
;MPDLVAVNFAPSGAAENYLEKSTIFYIAMGLIIFNNVVIRAVAKQIGKVPINLLPLPNRRVWADHREELDEHLTNWLYCLVAAINTIVALSLFALGTLNSNQFRQDVFSFAWLFYLGFGMLIVIFIALPVRLMRPPVPEISLD
;
A
#
# COMPACT_ATOMS: atom_id res chain seq x y z
N MET A 1 -7.26 25.53 -16.33
CA MET A 1 -7.36 25.17 -14.90
C MET A 1 -6.24 25.89 -14.18
N PRO A 2 -6.37 26.33 -12.91
CA PRO A 2 -5.25 26.97 -12.20
C PRO A 2 -4.04 26.03 -12.17
N ASP A 3 -2.83 26.55 -12.38
CA ASP A 3 -1.59 25.76 -12.41
C ASP A 3 -1.15 25.31 -11.01
N LEU A 4 -1.65 26.02 -10.00
CA LEU A 4 -1.41 25.79 -8.58
C LEU A 4 -2.56 25.01 -7.94
N VAL A 5 -2.20 24.10 -7.05
CA VAL A 5 -3.09 23.20 -6.30
C VAL A 5 -2.80 23.40 -4.82
N ALA A 6 -3.83 23.71 -4.04
CA ALA A 6 -3.75 23.75 -2.59
C ALA A 6 -3.52 22.32 -2.06
N VAL A 7 -2.45 22.14 -1.28
CA VAL A 7 -2.03 20.83 -0.74
C VAL A 7 -1.93 20.79 0.78
N ASN A 8 -1.86 21.97 1.43
CA ASN A 8 -1.86 22.08 2.89
C ASN A 8 -2.86 23.16 3.31
N PHE A 9 -3.59 22.90 4.39
CA PHE A 9 -4.70 23.71 4.85
C PHE A 9 -4.56 23.95 6.36
N ALA A 10 -4.76 25.20 6.78
CA ALA A 10 -4.82 25.60 8.18
C ALA A 10 -5.96 24.88 8.92
N PRO A 11 -5.99 24.88 10.26
CA PRO A 11 -7.14 24.37 11.02
C PRO A 11 -8.48 25.04 10.68
N SER A 12 -8.44 26.26 10.12
CA SER A 12 -9.61 26.97 9.61
C SER A 12 -10.10 26.49 8.24
N GLY A 13 -9.39 25.57 7.59
CA GLY A 13 -9.65 25.11 6.22
C GLY A 13 -9.06 26.03 5.13
N ALA A 14 -8.40 27.13 5.50
CA ALA A 14 -7.75 28.02 4.55
C ALA A 14 -6.49 27.37 3.95
N ALA A 15 -6.31 27.43 2.64
CA ALA A 15 -5.11 26.91 1.98
C ALA A 15 -3.87 27.74 2.36
N GLU A 16 -2.82 27.07 2.84
CA GLU A 16 -1.56 27.70 3.25
C GLU A 16 -0.45 27.48 2.23
N ASN A 17 -0.42 26.31 1.58
CA ASN A 17 0.62 25.96 0.63
C ASN A 17 0.03 25.44 -0.68
N TYR A 18 0.68 25.86 -1.76
CA TYR A 18 0.32 25.49 -3.12
C TYR A 18 1.49 24.82 -3.82
N LEU A 19 1.20 23.82 -4.64
CA LEU A 19 2.16 23.18 -5.53
C LEU A 19 1.68 23.24 -6.97
N GLU A 20 2.61 23.21 -7.90
CA GLU A 20 2.27 23.04 -9.31
C GLU A 20 1.69 21.64 -9.56
N LYS A 21 0.75 21.57 -10.50
CA LYS A 21 0.18 20.29 -10.97
C LYS A 21 1.23 19.33 -11.50
N SER A 22 2.22 19.87 -12.21
CA SER A 22 3.38 19.13 -12.72
C SER A 22 4.10 18.42 -11.57
N THR A 23 4.38 19.14 -10.47
CA THR A 23 5.05 18.60 -9.29
C THR A 23 4.24 17.47 -8.66
N ILE A 24 2.94 17.66 -8.45
CA ILE A 24 2.07 16.63 -7.86
C ILE A 24 2.02 15.38 -8.75
N PHE A 25 1.90 15.57 -10.07
CA PHE A 25 1.92 14.49 -11.04
C PHE A 25 3.22 13.70 -10.99
N TYR A 26 4.37 14.36 -11.01
CA TYR A 26 5.67 13.69 -10.98
C TYR A 26 5.94 12.98 -9.65
N ILE A 27 5.51 13.54 -8.52
CA ILE A 27 5.59 12.87 -7.22
C ILE A 27 4.73 11.60 -7.23
N ALA A 28 3.47 11.69 -7.65
CA ALA A 28 2.58 10.53 -7.69
C ALA A 28 3.08 9.45 -8.65
N MET A 29 3.51 9.84 -9.85
CA MET A 29 4.11 8.92 -10.83
C MET A 29 5.38 8.27 -10.29
N GLY A 30 6.27 9.07 -9.68
CA GLY A 30 7.49 8.58 -9.05
C GLY A 30 7.19 7.56 -7.97
N LEU A 31 6.22 7.85 -7.08
CA LEU A 31 5.78 6.93 -6.03
C LEU A 31 5.22 5.63 -6.61
N ILE A 32 4.33 5.71 -7.60
CA ILE A 32 3.72 4.52 -8.23
C ILE A 32 4.80 3.67 -8.91
N ILE A 33 5.68 4.27 -9.70
CA ILE A 33 6.75 3.55 -10.40
C ILE A 33 7.70 2.92 -9.38
N PHE A 34 8.19 3.70 -8.42
CA PHE A 34 9.10 3.23 -7.38
C PHE A 34 8.48 2.07 -6.60
N ASN A 35 7.24 2.24 -6.11
CA ASN A 35 6.48 1.22 -5.40
C ASN A 35 6.37 -0.08 -6.21
N ASN A 36 5.95 0.02 -7.48
CA ASN A 36 5.80 -1.15 -8.35
C ASN A 36 7.14 -1.83 -8.65
N VAL A 37 8.19 -1.07 -8.97
CA VAL A 37 9.48 -1.63 -9.39
C VAL A 37 10.20 -2.25 -8.19
N VAL A 38 10.34 -1.51 -7.09
CA VAL A 38 11.09 -1.97 -5.92
C VAL A 38 10.42 -3.18 -5.29
N ILE A 39 9.10 -3.13 -5.05
CA ILE A 39 8.43 -4.24 -4.38
C ILE A 39 8.38 -5.47 -5.29
N ARG A 40 8.17 -5.33 -6.61
CA ARG A 40 8.27 -6.48 -7.54
C ARG A 40 9.67 -7.06 -7.57
N ALA A 41 10.71 -6.23 -7.50
CA ALA A 41 12.09 -6.71 -7.43
C ALA A 41 12.32 -7.51 -6.14
N VAL A 42 11.83 -7.02 -4.99
CA VAL A 42 11.90 -7.75 -3.72
C VAL A 42 11.13 -9.07 -3.79
N ALA A 43 9.92 -9.07 -4.34
CA ALA A 43 9.10 -10.29 -4.50
C ALA A 43 9.83 -11.36 -5.32
N LYS A 44 10.54 -10.98 -6.38
CA LYS A 44 11.36 -11.93 -7.18
C LYS A 44 12.54 -12.54 -6.43
N GLN A 45 13.01 -11.90 -5.37
CA GLN A 45 14.14 -12.39 -4.58
C GLN A 45 13.70 -13.19 -3.35
N ILE A 46 12.44 -13.12 -2.94
CA ILE A 46 11.97 -13.73 -1.69
C ILE A 46 12.20 -15.25 -1.66
N GLY A 47 11.95 -15.94 -2.78
CA GLY A 47 12.17 -17.38 -2.93
C GLY A 47 13.64 -17.81 -2.87
N LYS A 48 14.58 -16.86 -3.01
CA LYS A 48 16.01 -17.12 -2.91
C LYS A 48 16.57 -16.92 -1.51
N VAL A 49 15.78 -16.33 -0.60
CA VAL A 49 16.22 -16.10 0.78
C VAL A 49 16.21 -17.44 1.54
N PRO A 50 17.32 -17.85 2.17
CA PRO A 50 17.35 -19.00 3.05
C PRO A 50 16.38 -18.87 4.23
N ILE A 51 15.60 -19.92 4.53
CA ILE A 51 14.58 -19.92 5.61
C ILE A 51 15.16 -19.61 6.99
N ASN A 52 16.42 -19.98 7.23
CA ASN A 52 17.10 -19.69 8.50
C ASN A 52 17.30 -18.18 8.77
N LEU A 53 17.30 -17.36 7.72
CA LEU A 53 17.40 -15.90 7.81
C LEU A 53 16.03 -15.23 7.95
N LEU A 54 14.93 -15.92 7.65
CA LEU A 54 13.60 -15.35 7.74
C LEU A 54 13.11 -15.37 9.19
N PRO A 55 12.54 -14.26 9.72
CA PRO A 55 11.99 -14.18 11.07
C PRO A 55 10.61 -14.85 11.16
N LEU A 56 10.55 -16.15 10.84
CA LEU A 56 9.30 -16.91 10.78
C LEU A 56 9.08 -17.71 12.07
N PRO A 57 7.83 -17.79 12.56
CA PRO A 57 7.42 -18.86 13.48
C PRO A 57 7.45 -20.21 12.75
N ASN A 58 7.53 -21.33 13.48
CA ASN A 58 7.41 -22.69 12.92
C ASN A 58 8.31 -22.98 11.71
N ARG A 59 9.55 -22.49 11.71
CA ARG A 59 10.49 -22.53 10.56
C ARG A 59 10.64 -23.90 9.90
N ARG A 60 10.60 -24.99 10.68
CA ARG A 60 10.70 -26.36 10.16
C ARG A 60 9.53 -26.71 9.24
N VAL A 61 8.30 -26.43 9.69
CA VAL A 61 7.08 -26.73 8.93
C VAL A 61 7.05 -25.95 7.62
N TRP A 62 7.41 -24.67 7.68
CA TRP A 62 7.51 -23.81 6.49
C TRP A 62 8.68 -24.15 5.57
N ALA A 63 9.68 -24.88 6.07
CA ALA A 63 10.76 -25.40 5.23
C ALA A 63 10.28 -26.54 4.33
N ASP A 64 9.41 -27.39 4.87
CA ASP A 64 8.79 -28.49 4.12
C ASP A 64 7.73 -27.98 3.12
N HIS A 65 7.18 -26.78 3.34
CA HIS A 65 6.15 -26.14 2.52
C HIS A 65 6.65 -24.81 1.91
N ARG A 66 7.84 -24.85 1.31
CA ARG A 66 8.52 -23.63 0.82
C ARG A 66 7.73 -22.90 -0.27
N GLU A 67 7.08 -23.63 -1.18
CA GLU A 67 6.33 -23.03 -2.29
C GLU A 67 5.14 -22.19 -1.77
N GLU A 68 4.38 -22.73 -0.82
CA GLU A 68 3.26 -22.03 -0.18
C GLU A 68 3.74 -20.80 0.62
N LEU A 69 4.89 -20.90 1.30
CA LEU A 69 5.51 -19.76 1.98
C LEU A 69 5.84 -18.64 0.98
N ASP A 70 6.50 -18.97 -0.12
CA ASP A 70 6.91 -18.00 -1.14
C ASP A 70 5.71 -17.34 -1.80
N GLU A 71 4.62 -18.09 -2.03
CA GLU A 71 3.35 -17.56 -2.50
C GLU A 71 2.77 -16.55 -1.51
N HIS A 72 2.68 -16.89 -0.23
CA HIS A 72 2.15 -15.96 0.79
C HIS A 72 2.97 -14.69 0.93
N LEU A 73 4.29 -14.79 0.93
CA LEU A 73 5.18 -13.64 1.00
C LEU A 73 5.06 -12.76 -0.25
N THR A 74 4.98 -13.38 -1.43
CA THR A 74 4.81 -12.66 -2.71
C THR A 74 3.47 -11.95 -2.79
N ASN A 75 2.37 -12.65 -2.44
CA ASN A 75 1.03 -12.08 -2.43
C ASN A 75 0.89 -10.95 -1.41
N TRP A 76 1.54 -11.07 -0.25
CA TRP A 76 1.59 -10.00 0.74
C TRP A 76 2.28 -8.73 0.20
N LEU A 77 3.42 -8.89 -0.49
CA LEU A 77 4.11 -7.78 -1.14
C LEU A 77 3.24 -7.13 -2.25
N TYR A 78 2.54 -7.92 -3.05
CA TYR A 78 1.62 -7.38 -4.05
C TYR A 78 0.40 -6.67 -3.44
N CYS A 79 -0.10 -7.16 -2.31
CA CYS A 79 -1.13 -6.47 -1.55
C CYS A 79 -0.66 -5.09 -1.08
N LEU A 80 0.59 -4.98 -0.62
CA LEU A 80 1.21 -3.71 -0.25
C LEU A 80 1.32 -2.75 -1.46
N VAL A 81 1.73 -3.25 -2.63
CA VAL A 81 1.77 -2.45 -3.86
C VAL A 81 0.39 -1.89 -4.19
N ALA A 82 -0.63 -2.75 -4.17
CA ALA A 82 -2.00 -2.37 -4.47
C ALA A 82 -2.50 -1.30 -3.49
N ALA A 83 -2.30 -1.49 -2.19
CA ALA A 83 -2.71 -0.54 -1.16
C ALA A 83 -2.09 0.85 -1.35
N ILE A 84 -0.78 0.91 -1.58
CA ILE A 84 -0.08 2.19 -1.81
C ILE A 84 -0.64 2.87 -3.07
N ASN A 85 -0.82 2.14 -4.17
CA ASN A 85 -1.37 2.71 -5.40
C ASN A 85 -2.82 3.21 -5.20
N THR A 86 -3.63 2.48 -4.42
CA THR A 86 -4.99 2.91 -4.05
C THR A 86 -4.98 4.18 -3.22
N ILE A 87 -4.11 4.26 -2.20
CA ILE A 87 -3.98 5.47 -1.35
C ILE A 87 -3.57 6.67 -2.20
N VAL A 88 -2.58 6.51 -3.10
CA VAL A 88 -2.14 7.58 -4.01
C VAL A 88 -3.29 8.01 -4.94
N ALA A 89 -4.00 7.06 -5.55
CA ALA A 89 -5.12 7.36 -6.44
C ALA A 89 -6.25 8.12 -5.72
N LEU A 90 -6.61 7.69 -4.51
CA LEU A 90 -7.62 8.37 -3.70
C LEU A 90 -7.14 9.75 -3.23
N SER A 91 -5.84 9.92 -2.96
CA SER A 91 -5.25 11.22 -2.60
C SER A 91 -5.32 12.20 -3.77
N LEU A 92 -5.00 11.74 -4.99
CA LEU A 92 -5.15 12.55 -6.20
C LEU A 92 -6.63 12.90 -6.48
N PHE A 93 -7.54 11.95 -6.25
CA PHE A 93 -8.98 12.20 -6.37
C PHE A 93 -9.46 13.26 -5.37
N ALA A 94 -9.03 13.18 -4.11
CA ALA A 94 -9.34 14.16 -3.08
C ALA A 94 -8.79 15.55 -3.44
N LEU A 95 -7.51 15.65 -3.80
CA LEU A 95 -6.88 16.89 -4.25
C LEU A 95 -7.60 17.49 -5.47
N GLY A 96 -7.94 16.66 -6.45
CA GLY A 96 -8.67 17.08 -7.64
C GLY A 96 -10.07 17.62 -7.33
N THR A 97 -10.75 17.03 -6.35
CA THR A 97 -12.08 17.45 -5.91
C THR A 97 -12.02 18.75 -5.10
N LEU A 98 -11.08 18.86 -4.15
CA LEU A 98 -10.87 20.07 -3.35
C LEU A 98 -10.47 21.29 -4.18
N ASN A 99 -9.73 21.07 -5.26
CA ASN A 99 -9.28 22.13 -6.16
C ASN A 99 -10.19 22.29 -7.39
N SER A 100 -11.39 21.69 -7.38
CA SER A 100 -12.38 21.81 -8.44
C SER A 100 -13.29 23.01 -8.22
N ASN A 101 -13.55 23.78 -9.28
CA ASN A 101 -14.57 24.82 -9.25
C ASN A 101 -16.01 24.26 -9.29
N GLN A 102 -16.17 22.97 -9.59
CA GLN A 102 -17.48 22.31 -9.72
C GLN A 102 -17.98 21.75 -8.39
N PHE A 103 -17.08 21.35 -7.49
CA PHE A 103 -17.41 20.76 -6.20
C PHE A 103 -16.98 21.70 -5.07
N ARG A 104 -17.91 22.16 -4.23
CA ARG A 104 -17.58 22.85 -2.97
C ARG A 104 -17.47 21.82 -1.86
N GLN A 105 -16.32 21.17 -1.77
CA GLN A 105 -15.99 20.25 -0.69
C GLN A 105 -14.92 20.87 0.21
N ASP A 106 -15.05 20.62 1.50
CA ASP A 106 -14.08 21.03 2.51
C ASP A 106 -12.98 19.97 2.65
N VAL A 107 -11.78 20.36 3.07
CA VAL A 107 -10.66 19.44 3.31
C VAL A 107 -11.03 18.36 4.33
N PHE A 108 -11.85 18.72 5.33
CA PHE A 108 -12.32 17.79 6.35
C PHE A 108 -13.26 16.71 5.80
N SER A 109 -13.91 16.93 4.65
CA SER A 109 -14.67 15.89 3.94
C SER A 109 -13.82 14.68 3.53
N PHE A 110 -12.49 14.84 3.47
CA PHE A 110 -11.54 13.79 3.09
C PHE A 110 -10.73 13.23 4.26
N ALA A 111 -11.05 13.60 5.50
CA ALA A 111 -10.34 13.08 6.68
C ALA A 111 -10.39 11.54 6.78
N TRP A 112 -11.45 10.92 6.26
CA TRP A 112 -11.58 9.45 6.17
C TRP A 112 -10.44 8.79 5.40
N LEU A 113 -9.81 9.50 4.45
CA LEU A 113 -8.73 8.95 3.64
C LEU A 113 -7.53 8.55 4.48
N PHE A 114 -7.20 9.36 5.50
CA PHE A 114 -6.15 9.03 6.46
C PHE A 114 -6.50 7.75 7.22
N TYR A 115 -7.70 7.67 7.81
CA TYR A 115 -8.12 6.51 8.59
C TYR A 115 -8.22 5.24 7.73
N LEU A 116 -8.72 5.35 6.49
CA LEU A 116 -8.78 4.23 5.56
C LEU A 116 -7.39 3.76 5.17
N GLY A 117 -6.50 4.68 4.76
CA GLY A 117 -5.14 4.33 4.36
C GLY A 117 -4.35 3.71 5.50
N PHE A 118 -4.43 4.30 6.69
CA PHE A 118 -3.78 3.77 7.89
C PHE A 118 -4.34 2.40 8.30
N GLY A 119 -5.67 2.25 8.34
CA GLY A 119 -6.32 0.99 8.65
C GLY A 119 -5.98 -0.12 7.64
N MET A 120 -5.97 0.20 6.34
CA MET A 120 -5.58 -0.72 5.28
C MET A 120 -4.14 -1.21 5.46
N LEU A 121 -3.19 -0.30 5.74
CA LEU A 121 -1.81 -0.68 6.00
C LEU A 121 -1.68 -1.55 7.25
N ILE A 122 -2.35 -1.21 8.36
CA ILE A 122 -2.38 -2.04 9.58
C ILE A 122 -2.83 -3.46 9.26
N VAL A 123 -3.96 -3.60 8.54
CA VAL A 123 -4.51 -4.91 8.17
C VAL A 123 -3.48 -5.70 7.37
N ILE A 124 -2.82 -5.09 6.39
CA ILE A 124 -1.80 -5.75 5.57
C ILE A 124 -0.59 -6.17 6.41
N PHE A 125 -0.08 -5.31 7.28
CA PHE A 125 1.06 -5.63 8.15
C PHE A 125 0.75 -6.73 9.16
N ILE A 126 -0.49 -6.81 9.65
CA ILE A 126 -0.94 -7.86 10.58
C ILE A 126 -1.28 -9.17 9.85
N ALA A 127 -1.79 -9.10 8.62
CA ALA A 127 -2.24 -10.27 7.86
C ALA A 127 -1.15 -11.32 7.68
N LEU A 128 0.09 -10.91 7.36
CA LEU A 128 1.19 -11.85 7.14
C LEU A 128 1.60 -12.59 8.43
N PRO A 129 1.93 -11.93 9.55
CA PRO A 129 2.21 -12.61 10.82
C PRO A 129 1.09 -13.57 11.23
N VAL A 130 -0.18 -13.14 11.13
CA VAL A 130 -1.33 -13.97 11.47
C VAL A 130 -1.42 -15.22 10.59
N ARG A 131 -1.17 -15.07 9.29
CA ARG A 131 -1.14 -16.21 8.36
C ARG A 131 -0.01 -17.18 8.66
N LEU A 132 1.18 -16.68 8.97
CA LEU A 132 2.38 -17.49 9.22
C LEU A 132 2.35 -18.25 10.56
N MET A 133 1.55 -17.78 11.53
CA MET A 133 1.34 -18.48 12.79
C MET A 133 0.52 -19.78 12.64
N ARG A 134 -0.30 -19.90 11.58
CA ARG A 134 -1.08 -21.11 11.30
C ARG A 134 -0.28 -22.03 10.38
N PRO A 135 -0.12 -23.32 10.72
CA PRO A 135 0.54 -24.25 9.82
C PRO A 135 -0.23 -24.37 8.49
N PRO A 136 0.46 -24.75 7.40
CA PRO A 136 -0.15 -25.00 6.11
C PRO A 136 -1.28 -26.05 6.22
N VAL A 137 -2.34 -25.87 5.44
CA VAL A 137 -3.50 -26.79 5.47
C VAL A 137 -3.13 -28.03 4.66
N PRO A 138 -3.27 -29.25 5.21
CA PRO A 138 -2.99 -30.46 4.45
C PRO A 138 -3.83 -30.51 3.18
N GLU A 139 -3.22 -30.81 2.04
CA GLU A 139 -3.97 -31.15 0.84
C GLU A 139 -4.82 -32.39 1.16
N ILE A 140 -6.14 -32.22 1.17
CA ILE A 140 -7.06 -33.36 1.29
C ILE A 140 -7.00 -34.06 -0.06
N SER A 141 -6.19 -35.12 -0.17
CA SER A 141 -6.28 -36.01 -1.33
C SER A 141 -7.67 -36.66 -1.30
N LEU A 142 -8.48 -36.35 -2.31
CA LEU A 142 -9.72 -37.08 -2.59
C LEU A 142 -9.33 -38.33 -3.37
N ASP A 143 -8.71 -39.28 -2.67
CA ASP A 143 -8.52 -40.65 -3.15
C ASP A 143 -9.74 -41.51 -2.84
#